data_AF-A0A858WVF0-F1
#
_entry.id   AF-A0A858WVF0-F1
#
_cell.length_a   1.000
_cell.length_b   1.000
_cell.length_c   1.000
_cell.angle_alpha   90.00
_cell.angle_beta   90.00
_cell.angle_gamma   90.00
#
_symmetry.space_group_name_H-M   'P 1'
#
loop_
_entity.id
_entity.type
_entity.pdbx_description
1 polymer ?
#
loop_
_entity_poly.entity_id
_entity_poly.type
_entity_poly.pdbx_seq_one_letter_code
_entity_poly.pdbx_strand_id
1 'polypeptide(L)'
;MSNPFQLHGDISRRSFLKAGVAAGALAATSRWSPAAADDPKVLNYLSWPGNADPYLVEQFEKENGVKIRIKEYVGGDQMLAVINQSPPGSFDVVLADAEYMHLLHEADFVEELDPADYPLKDYWPEFQKFPLHWFDGKLYGVMTDFGYLGLSYNTREFTPKEVASYAAMWSEKAKGKVGFFDWYLPSMGSVSLSNGNRPPFDIDAAKFDAMKEKLFSLKPQASGFYTIADIFSSLTNGRAQLVPGIGEWITLGLRMNGVPVDTIIPEEGGLQWTESLSIVKGTPKQDLARKFIQYTTSPEGQVKMATKVDNKKSIPSIAGWKLLNQTMPKEAEILRMTLTGPNVMDEYKAKKIQFRQLPKQQEIGDWNDAWSEFKSL
;
A
#
# COMPACT_ATOMS: atom_id res chain seq x y z
N MET A 1 64.34 0.20 9.46
CA MET A 1 63.12 -0.56 9.13
C MET A 1 61.97 0.12 9.83
N SER A 2 61.11 0.77 9.05
CA SER A 2 59.96 1.55 9.51
C SER A 2 58.73 0.65 9.43
N ASN A 3 57.87 0.66 10.46
CA ASN A 3 56.50 0.17 10.30
C ASN A 3 55.54 1.04 11.13
N PRO A 4 54.61 1.77 10.50
CA PRO A 4 53.67 2.66 11.19
C PRO A 4 52.24 2.09 11.26
N PHE A 5 51.44 2.70 12.15
CA PHE A 5 49.97 2.67 12.28
C PHE A 5 49.30 1.54 13.05
N GLN A 6 49.05 1.81 14.35
CA GLN A 6 47.75 1.59 14.99
C GLN A 6 47.49 2.74 15.97
N LEU A 7 46.54 3.62 15.64
CA LEU A 7 45.95 4.56 16.60
C LEU A 7 44.62 3.95 17.08
N HIS A 8 44.60 3.57 18.36
CA HIS A 8 43.39 3.33 19.12
C HIS A 8 42.75 4.67 19.50
N GLY A 9 41.44 4.78 19.36
CA GLY A 9 40.64 5.90 19.86
C GLY A 9 39.27 5.39 20.29
N ASP A 10 39.19 4.95 21.55
CA ASP A 10 37.95 4.56 22.22
C ASP A 10 36.95 5.73 22.27
N ILE A 11 35.85 5.61 21.53
CA ILE A 11 34.71 6.51 21.68
C ILE A 11 33.88 6.02 22.87
N SER A 12 34.11 6.63 24.04
CA SER A 12 33.35 6.36 25.24
C SER A 12 31.85 6.72 25.07
N ARG A 13 30.96 5.94 25.70
CA ARG A 13 29.49 6.07 25.72
C ARG A 13 28.94 7.45 26.15
N ARG A 14 29.79 8.42 26.53
CA ARG A 14 29.41 9.79 26.89
C ARG A 14 29.42 10.78 25.72
N SER A 15 30.02 10.45 24.59
CA SER A 15 29.99 11.31 23.39
C SER A 15 28.68 11.21 22.59
N PHE A 16 27.84 10.21 22.89
CA PHE A 16 26.55 10.00 22.22
C PHE A 16 25.39 10.86 22.79
N LEU A 17 25.60 11.53 23.94
CA LEU A 17 24.56 12.30 24.63
C LEU A 17 24.67 13.83 24.44
N LYS A 18 25.59 14.31 23.60
CA LYS A 18 25.72 15.74 23.24
C LYS A 18 25.37 16.07 21.79
N ALA A 19 24.96 15.08 20.99
CA ALA A 19 24.34 15.28 19.68
C ALA A 19 22.79 15.21 19.73
N GLY A 20 22.19 15.29 20.93
CA GLY A 20 20.80 14.94 21.18
C GLY A 20 19.84 16.05 21.62
N VAL A 21 20.17 17.35 21.55
CA VAL A 21 19.29 18.43 22.06
C VAL A 21 19.16 19.65 21.14
N ALA A 22 19.25 19.52 19.82
CA ALA A 22 18.97 20.66 18.91
C ALA A 22 18.28 20.29 17.59
N ALA A 23 17.35 19.34 17.63
CA ALA A 23 16.33 19.17 16.59
C ALA A 23 14.96 18.88 17.24
N GLY A 24 14.69 19.55 18.36
CA GLY A 24 13.38 19.53 19.00
C GLY A 24 12.36 20.25 18.14
N ALA A 25 11.44 19.46 17.57
CA ALA A 25 10.06 19.80 17.32
C ALA A 25 9.75 21.28 16.98
N LEU A 26 9.99 21.66 15.73
CA LEU A 26 8.94 22.35 14.99
C LEU A 26 8.14 21.29 14.23
N ALA A 27 7.44 20.43 14.99
CA ALA A 27 6.15 19.94 14.53
C ALA A 27 5.23 21.16 14.54
N ALA A 28 5.40 22.04 13.55
CA ALA A 28 4.28 22.83 13.09
C ALA A 28 3.24 21.78 12.69
N THR A 29 2.30 21.52 13.59
CA THR A 29 0.98 21.09 13.17
C THR A 29 0.50 22.24 12.28
N SER A 30 0.86 22.19 11.00
CA SER A 30 0.24 23.00 9.98
C SER A 30 -1.20 22.57 10.04
N ARG A 31 -1.98 23.30 10.86
CA ARG A 31 -3.43 23.26 10.80
C ARG A 31 -3.73 23.39 9.32
N TRP A 32 -4.51 22.44 8.80
CA TRP A 32 -5.01 22.48 7.44
C TRP A 32 -5.92 23.70 7.34
N SER A 33 -5.30 24.87 7.22
CA SER A 33 -5.99 26.14 7.26
C SER A 33 -6.60 26.34 5.88
N PRO A 34 -7.91 26.66 5.80
CA PRO A 34 -8.58 26.94 4.53
C PRO A 34 -7.84 27.98 3.69
N ALA A 35 -7.27 29.01 4.33
CA ALA A 35 -6.51 30.06 3.65
C ALA A 35 -5.28 29.57 2.85
N ALA A 36 -4.67 28.45 3.26
CA ALA A 36 -3.57 27.84 2.51
C ALA A 36 -4.05 26.76 1.52
N ALA A 37 -5.33 26.38 1.58
CA ALA A 37 -5.94 25.53 0.55
C ALA A 37 -6.21 26.32 -0.74
N ASP A 38 -6.51 27.61 -0.67
CA ASP A 38 -6.84 28.45 -1.84
C ASP A 38 -5.61 29.00 -2.60
N ASP A 39 -4.39 28.85 -2.07
CA ASP A 39 -3.17 29.36 -2.73
C ASP A 39 -2.95 28.62 -4.08
N PRO A 40 -2.95 29.31 -5.24
CA PRO A 40 -2.76 28.69 -6.55
C PRO A 40 -1.37 28.05 -6.73
N LYS A 41 -0.41 28.37 -5.85
CA LYS A 41 0.92 27.77 -5.83
C LYS A 41 1.04 26.59 -4.87
N VAL A 42 -0.05 26.13 -4.27
CA VAL A 42 -0.07 24.95 -3.39
C VAL A 42 -0.98 23.90 -4.01
N LEU A 43 -0.49 22.67 -4.21
CA LEU A 43 -1.32 21.52 -4.53
C LEU A 43 -1.63 20.76 -3.22
N ASN A 44 -2.91 20.62 -2.91
CA ASN A 44 -3.40 19.93 -1.74
C ASN A 44 -3.68 18.46 -2.06
N TYR A 45 -2.98 17.55 -1.39
CA TYR A 45 -2.98 16.13 -1.73
C TYR A 45 -3.39 15.28 -0.52
N LEU A 46 -4.48 14.52 -0.65
CA LEU A 46 -4.91 13.53 0.34
C LEU A 46 -4.36 12.15 -0.04
N SER A 47 -3.57 11.51 0.83
CA SER A 47 -2.81 10.31 0.44
C SER A 47 -2.46 9.37 1.60
N TRP A 48 -2.05 8.13 1.28
CA TRP A 48 -1.32 7.27 2.21
C TRP A 48 0.03 7.88 2.64
N PRO A 49 0.57 7.47 3.81
CA PRO A 49 1.84 7.98 4.31
C PRO A 49 3.04 7.79 3.37
N GLY A 50 3.95 8.76 3.41
CA GLY A 50 5.18 8.76 2.64
C GLY A 50 5.03 9.22 1.19
N ASN A 51 3.83 9.52 0.71
CA ASN A 51 3.67 10.17 -0.61
C ASN A 51 4.15 11.65 -0.61
N ALA A 52 4.64 12.13 0.54
CA ALA A 52 5.29 13.42 0.73
C ALA A 52 6.82 13.38 0.59
N ASP A 53 7.39 12.22 0.25
CA ASP A 53 8.84 12.08 0.07
C ASP A 53 9.35 13.09 -0.96
N PRO A 54 10.32 13.96 -0.62
CA PRO A 54 10.94 14.89 -1.57
C PRO A 54 11.42 14.22 -2.86
N TYR A 55 11.84 12.96 -2.80
CA TYR A 55 12.21 12.16 -3.97
C TYR A 55 11.09 12.09 -5.02
N LEU A 56 9.84 12.01 -4.57
CA LEU A 56 8.66 12.01 -5.43
C LEU A 56 8.29 13.42 -5.89
N VAL A 57 8.23 14.39 -4.96
CA VAL A 57 7.51 15.66 -5.20
C VAL A 57 8.40 16.83 -5.60
N GLU A 58 9.67 16.87 -5.20
CA GLU A 58 10.50 18.09 -5.29
C GLU A 58 10.78 18.53 -6.74
N GLN A 59 10.95 17.58 -7.66
CA GLN A 59 11.12 17.90 -9.07
C GLN A 59 9.87 18.58 -9.64
N PHE A 60 8.68 18.04 -9.36
CA PHE A 60 7.43 18.62 -9.80
C PHE A 60 7.21 20.02 -9.21
N GLU A 61 7.50 20.19 -7.92
CA GLU A 61 7.45 21.49 -7.24
C GLU A 61 8.33 22.54 -7.95
N LYS A 62 9.57 22.19 -8.29
CA LYS A 62 10.53 23.08 -8.96
C LYS A 62 10.09 23.42 -10.38
N GLU A 63 9.66 22.44 -11.16
CA GLU A 63 9.28 22.62 -12.57
C GLU A 63 8.00 23.45 -12.73
N ASN A 64 7.09 23.39 -11.75
CA ASN A 64 5.81 24.09 -11.80
C ASN A 64 5.76 25.33 -10.90
N GLY A 65 6.78 25.58 -10.08
CA GLY A 65 6.82 26.70 -9.14
C GLY A 65 5.75 26.61 -8.06
N VAL A 66 5.46 25.39 -7.60
CA VAL A 66 4.41 25.09 -6.61
C VAL A 66 4.95 24.35 -5.39
N LYS A 67 4.13 24.21 -4.36
CA LYS A 67 4.36 23.35 -3.20
C LYS A 67 3.29 22.29 -3.09
N ILE A 68 3.66 21.07 -2.70
CA ILE A 68 2.72 19.99 -2.44
C ILE A 68 2.50 19.91 -0.93
N ARG A 69 1.24 20.08 -0.50
CA ARG A 69 0.82 19.95 0.90
C ARG A 69 -0.01 18.70 1.06
N ILE A 70 0.47 17.77 1.89
CA ILE A 70 -0.16 16.45 2.03
C ILE A 70 -0.89 16.30 3.35
N LYS A 71 -2.09 15.72 3.28
CA LYS A 71 -2.80 15.15 4.42
C LYS A 71 -2.71 13.64 4.31
N GLU A 72 -2.17 13.02 5.33
CA GLU A 72 -2.08 11.56 5.38
C GLU A 72 -3.33 10.94 6.01
N TYR A 73 -3.72 9.75 5.52
CA TYR A 73 -4.76 8.89 6.08
C TYR A 73 -4.29 7.43 6.12
N VAL A 74 -4.94 6.58 6.92
CA VAL A 74 -4.71 5.14 6.95
C VAL A 74 -6.06 4.41 6.89
N GLY A 75 -6.27 3.66 5.80
CA GLY A 75 -7.53 2.96 5.51
C GLY A 75 -8.53 3.86 4.78
N GLY A 76 -9.31 3.27 3.87
CA GLY A 76 -10.22 4.04 3.01
C GLY A 76 -11.41 4.65 3.74
N ASP A 77 -11.85 4.08 4.86
CA ASP A 77 -12.92 4.67 5.69
C ASP A 77 -12.47 6.01 6.29
N GLN A 78 -11.20 6.11 6.71
CA GLN A 78 -10.63 7.36 7.19
C GLN A 78 -10.46 8.37 6.05
N MET A 79 -10.05 7.92 4.86
CA MET A 79 -9.96 8.77 3.67
C MET A 79 -11.33 9.39 3.34
N LEU A 80 -12.38 8.57 3.29
CA LEU A 80 -13.76 9.02 3.03
C LEU A 80 -14.26 9.98 4.12
N ALA A 81 -13.96 9.70 5.38
CA ALA A 81 -14.31 10.60 6.47
C ALA A 81 -13.61 11.97 6.34
N VAL A 82 -12.32 11.98 6.01
CA VAL A 82 -11.54 13.22 5.85
C VAL A 82 -12.05 14.05 4.68
N ILE A 83 -12.29 13.46 3.51
CA ILE A 83 -12.77 14.21 2.34
C ILE A 83 -14.18 14.76 2.58
N ASN A 84 -15.09 13.96 3.16
CA ASN A 84 -16.47 14.36 3.44
C ASN A 84 -16.59 15.46 4.51
N GLN A 85 -15.73 15.44 5.53
CA GLN A 85 -15.73 16.45 6.60
C GLN A 85 -15.02 17.75 6.20
N SER A 86 -14.29 17.74 5.09
CA SER A 86 -13.52 18.90 4.63
C SER A 86 -14.38 19.80 3.75
N PRO A 87 -14.27 21.14 3.89
CA PRO A 87 -14.93 22.06 2.97
C PRO A 87 -14.56 21.78 1.50
N PRO A 88 -15.47 21.98 0.53
CA PRO A 88 -15.14 21.89 -0.89
C PRO A 88 -13.90 22.73 -1.25
N GLY A 89 -13.04 22.21 -2.12
CA GLY A 89 -11.76 22.84 -2.48
C GLY A 89 -10.62 22.61 -1.47
N SER A 90 -10.85 21.89 -0.37
CA SER A 90 -9.79 21.58 0.60
C SER A 90 -8.69 20.70 0.03
N PHE A 91 -9.01 19.84 -0.95
CA PHE A 91 -8.10 18.92 -1.62
C PHE A 91 -8.20 19.10 -3.13
N ASP A 92 -7.08 18.96 -3.82
CA ASP A 92 -6.98 19.05 -5.27
C ASP A 92 -6.83 17.65 -5.88
N VAL A 93 -6.08 16.77 -5.21
CA VAL A 93 -5.83 15.38 -5.61
C VAL A 93 -6.08 14.46 -4.43
N VAL A 94 -6.66 13.30 -4.69
CA VAL A 94 -6.76 12.20 -3.74
C VAL A 94 -6.10 10.97 -4.34
N LEU A 95 -5.27 10.30 -3.54
CA LEU A 95 -4.82 8.94 -3.81
C LEU A 95 -5.74 8.00 -3.06
N ALA A 96 -6.30 6.99 -3.75
CA ALA A 96 -7.25 6.06 -3.18
C ALA A 96 -6.99 4.62 -3.63
N ASP A 97 -7.29 3.68 -2.74
CA ASP A 97 -7.32 2.27 -3.05
C ASP A 97 -8.51 1.94 -3.97
N ALA A 98 -8.34 0.99 -4.89
CA ALA A 98 -9.35 0.59 -5.88
C ALA A 98 -10.76 0.43 -5.29
N GLU A 99 -10.88 -0.26 -4.16
CA GLU A 99 -12.16 -0.59 -3.56
C GLU A 99 -12.94 0.64 -3.04
N TYR A 100 -12.25 1.75 -2.77
CA TYR A 100 -12.89 3.01 -2.33
C TYR A 100 -13.13 3.99 -3.47
N MET A 101 -12.55 3.76 -4.66
CA MET A 101 -12.82 4.59 -5.83
C MET A 101 -14.29 4.61 -6.22
N HIS A 102 -14.99 3.48 -6.05
CA HIS A 102 -16.43 3.39 -6.26
C HIS A 102 -17.20 4.30 -5.30
N LEU A 103 -16.86 4.28 -4.01
CA LEU A 103 -17.51 5.15 -3.02
C LEU A 103 -17.20 6.63 -3.25
N LEU A 104 -15.98 6.97 -3.68
CA LEU A 104 -15.64 8.33 -4.09
C LEU A 104 -16.46 8.79 -5.30
N HIS A 105 -16.65 7.91 -6.28
CA HIS A 105 -17.45 8.18 -7.47
C HIS A 105 -18.95 8.34 -7.13
N GLU A 106 -19.53 7.43 -6.35
CA GLU A 106 -20.94 7.50 -5.95
C GLU A 106 -21.25 8.71 -5.08
N ALA A 107 -20.31 9.11 -4.22
CA ALA A 107 -20.43 10.32 -3.41
C ALA A 107 -20.10 11.61 -4.18
N ASP A 108 -19.84 11.53 -5.49
CA ASP A 108 -19.54 12.66 -6.37
C ASP A 108 -18.32 13.49 -5.93
N PHE A 109 -17.32 12.83 -5.32
CA PHE A 109 -16.10 13.49 -4.82
C PHE A 109 -14.97 13.60 -5.84
N VAL A 110 -15.04 12.89 -6.97
CA VAL A 110 -13.97 12.84 -7.98
C VAL A 110 -14.48 13.19 -9.37
N GLU A 111 -13.65 13.87 -10.16
CA GLU A 111 -13.98 14.26 -11.53
C GLU A 111 -13.79 13.12 -12.52
N GLU A 112 -14.54 13.18 -13.62
CA GLU A 112 -14.23 12.41 -14.82
C GLU A 112 -12.89 12.90 -15.41
N LEU A 113 -12.03 11.95 -15.75
CA LEU A 113 -10.71 12.18 -16.33
C LEU A 113 -10.73 11.83 -17.82
N ASP A 114 -10.06 12.63 -18.66
CA ASP A 114 -9.87 12.27 -20.06
C ASP A 114 -8.76 11.23 -20.18
N PRO A 115 -9.04 9.99 -20.64
CA PRO A 115 -8.01 8.96 -20.79
C PRO A 115 -6.85 9.34 -21.71
N ALA A 116 -7.07 10.25 -22.67
CA ALA A 116 -6.05 10.71 -23.60
C ALA A 116 -4.96 11.55 -22.93
N ASP A 117 -5.24 12.11 -21.75
CA ASP A 117 -4.28 12.92 -20.99
C ASP A 117 -3.24 12.07 -20.23
N TYR A 118 -3.42 10.75 -20.15
CA TYR A 118 -2.60 9.87 -19.32
C TYR A 118 -1.95 8.75 -20.14
N PRO A 119 -0.78 8.24 -19.73
CA PRO A 119 -0.01 7.26 -20.50
C PRO A 119 -0.57 5.82 -20.34
N LEU A 120 -1.90 5.64 -20.37
CA LEU A 120 -2.54 4.34 -20.16
C LEU A 120 -2.12 3.29 -21.20
N LYS A 121 -1.80 3.71 -22.42
CA LYS A 121 -1.25 2.83 -23.47
C LYS A 121 0.08 2.17 -23.09
N ASP A 122 0.81 2.78 -22.15
CA ASP A 122 2.08 2.28 -21.66
C ASP A 122 1.91 1.29 -20.51
N TYR A 123 0.68 1.08 -20.01
CA TYR A 123 0.39 0.13 -18.94
C TYR A 123 0.24 -1.28 -19.50
N TRP A 124 0.41 -2.27 -18.62
CA TRP A 124 -0.05 -3.64 -18.88
C TRP A 124 -1.51 -3.64 -19.35
N PRO A 125 -1.88 -4.41 -20.39
CA PRO A 125 -3.24 -4.41 -20.96
C PRO A 125 -4.35 -4.54 -19.89
N GLU A 126 -4.09 -5.34 -18.87
CA GLU A 126 -5.01 -5.65 -17.77
C GLU A 126 -5.22 -4.46 -16.81
N PHE A 127 -4.32 -3.47 -16.83
CA PHE A 127 -4.38 -2.27 -16.00
C PHE A 127 -4.86 -1.02 -16.77
N GLN A 128 -5.00 -1.08 -18.11
CA GLN A 128 -5.46 0.06 -18.91
C GLN A 128 -6.92 0.40 -18.64
N LYS A 129 -7.75 -0.63 -18.41
CA LYS A 129 -9.17 -0.51 -18.03
C LYS A 129 -9.45 -1.26 -16.73
N PHE A 130 -8.64 -0.99 -15.71
CA PHE A 130 -8.75 -1.69 -14.44
C PHE A 130 -10.14 -1.45 -13.80
N PRO A 131 -10.83 -2.51 -13.33
CA PRO A 131 -12.10 -2.35 -12.65
C PRO A 131 -12.01 -1.38 -11.46
N LEU A 132 -13.12 -0.71 -11.14
CA LEU A 132 -13.19 0.28 -10.06
C LEU A 132 -12.43 1.59 -10.31
N HIS A 133 -11.72 1.74 -11.42
CA HIS A 133 -11.18 3.04 -11.87
C HIS A 133 -11.99 3.63 -13.02
N TRP A 134 -12.85 2.80 -13.61
CA TRP A 134 -13.72 3.13 -14.72
C TRP A 134 -15.16 2.84 -14.33
N PHE A 135 -16.04 3.82 -14.54
CA PHE A 135 -17.48 3.70 -14.30
C PHE A 135 -18.19 4.12 -15.59
N ASP A 136 -19.08 3.26 -16.10
CA ASP A 136 -19.80 3.49 -17.36
C ASP A 136 -18.91 3.88 -18.56
N GLY A 137 -17.70 3.30 -18.63
CA GLY A 137 -16.74 3.55 -19.70
C GLY A 137 -15.94 4.86 -19.55
N LYS A 138 -16.12 5.60 -18.46
CA LYS A 138 -15.44 6.84 -18.11
C LYS A 138 -14.39 6.60 -17.04
N LEU A 139 -13.24 7.26 -17.15
CA LEU A 139 -12.12 7.13 -16.22
C LEU A 139 -12.27 8.08 -15.04
N TYR A 140 -12.00 7.62 -13.83
CA TYR A 140 -12.06 8.42 -12.61
C TYR A 140 -10.80 8.36 -11.75
N GLY A 141 -9.92 7.38 -11.98
CA GLY A 141 -8.64 7.27 -11.28
C GLY A 141 -7.56 6.66 -12.15
N VAL A 142 -6.33 7.14 -12.03
CA VAL A 142 -5.17 6.63 -12.77
C VAL A 142 -4.26 5.86 -11.82
N MET A 143 -4.12 4.55 -12.05
CA MET A 143 -3.34 3.67 -11.17
C MET A 143 -1.87 4.11 -11.13
N THR A 144 -1.33 4.28 -9.93
CA THR A 144 0.07 4.67 -9.73
C THR A 144 0.94 3.50 -9.34
N ASP A 145 0.43 2.61 -8.49
CA ASP A 145 1.14 1.43 -8.02
C ASP A 145 0.16 0.32 -7.63
N PHE A 146 0.70 -0.88 -7.47
CA PHE A 146 -0.04 -2.04 -7.02
C PHE A 146 0.86 -3.00 -6.26
N GLY A 147 0.23 -4.02 -5.68
CA GLY A 147 0.94 -5.18 -5.20
C GLY A 147 -0.01 -6.30 -4.82
N TYR A 148 0.56 -7.37 -4.31
CA TYR A 148 -0.20 -8.52 -3.84
C TYR A 148 -0.07 -8.70 -2.34
N LEU A 149 -1.17 -9.10 -1.74
CA LEU A 149 -1.30 -9.53 -0.36
C LEU A 149 -1.38 -11.05 -0.37
N GLY A 150 -0.55 -11.67 0.45
CA GLY A 150 -0.51 -13.11 0.61
C GLY A 150 -0.35 -13.44 2.09
N LEU A 151 0.60 -14.32 2.37
CA LEU A 151 1.03 -14.65 3.72
C LEU A 151 2.48 -14.24 3.89
N SER A 152 2.72 -13.21 4.71
CA SER A 152 4.07 -12.87 5.16
C SER A 152 4.47 -13.80 6.30
N TYR A 153 5.72 -14.24 6.33
CA TYR A 153 6.20 -15.22 7.30
C TYR A 153 7.66 -15.00 7.68
N ASN A 154 8.03 -15.44 8.88
CA ASN A 154 9.43 -15.49 9.29
C ASN A 154 10.11 -16.72 8.70
N THR A 155 11.17 -16.51 7.93
CA THR A 155 11.87 -17.57 7.18
C THR A 155 12.76 -18.46 8.05
N ARG A 156 13.04 -18.08 9.31
CA ARG A 156 13.70 -18.96 10.29
C ARG A 156 12.73 -19.92 10.96
N GLU A 157 11.48 -19.50 11.09
CA GLU A 157 10.45 -20.34 11.69
C GLU A 157 9.77 -21.19 10.62
N PHE A 158 9.29 -20.63 9.51
CA PHE A 158 8.54 -21.35 8.50
C PHE A 158 9.29 -21.48 7.18
N THR A 159 9.21 -22.66 6.57
CA THR A 159 9.67 -22.92 5.20
C THR A 159 8.60 -22.52 4.18
N PRO A 160 8.97 -22.18 2.92
CA PRO A 160 8.00 -21.87 1.87
C PRO A 160 6.92 -22.95 1.67
N LYS A 161 7.27 -24.23 1.88
CA LYS A 161 6.33 -25.34 1.78
C LYS A 161 5.29 -25.34 2.91
N GLU A 162 5.67 -24.99 4.13
CA GLU A 162 4.74 -24.92 5.26
C GLU A 162 3.72 -23.78 5.09
N VAL A 163 4.12 -22.67 4.44
CA VAL A 163 3.27 -21.49 4.20
C VAL A 163 2.68 -21.43 2.80
N ALA A 164 2.81 -22.50 2.00
CA ALA A 164 2.22 -22.58 0.67
C ALA A 164 0.68 -22.54 0.70
N SER A 165 0.07 -22.79 1.87
CA SER A 165 -1.36 -22.66 2.10
C SER A 165 -1.63 -21.78 3.33
N TYR A 166 -2.74 -21.04 3.30
CA TYR A 166 -3.22 -20.30 4.48
C TYR A 166 -3.50 -21.20 5.69
N ALA A 167 -3.65 -22.52 5.51
CA ALA A 167 -3.77 -23.51 6.58
C ALA A 167 -2.61 -23.43 7.61
N ALA A 168 -1.45 -22.88 7.21
CA ALA A 168 -0.31 -22.62 8.09
C ALA A 168 -0.70 -21.83 9.35
N MET A 169 -1.67 -20.90 9.23
CA MET A 169 -2.14 -20.07 10.35
C MET A 169 -2.85 -20.87 11.45
N TRP A 170 -3.35 -22.08 11.16
CA TRP A 170 -3.99 -22.97 12.13
C TRP A 170 -3.06 -24.07 12.65
N SER A 171 -1.80 -24.09 12.22
CA SER A 171 -0.84 -25.09 12.69
C SER A 171 -0.50 -24.89 14.17
N GLU A 172 -0.12 -25.97 14.88
CA GLU A 172 0.36 -25.87 16.26
C GLU A 172 1.55 -24.89 16.41
N LYS A 173 2.37 -24.79 15.35
CA LYS A 173 3.52 -23.88 15.28
C LYS A 173 3.12 -22.40 15.22
N ALA A 174 1.91 -22.10 14.74
CA ALA A 174 1.39 -20.74 14.64
C ALA A 174 0.76 -20.23 15.96
N LYS A 175 0.70 -21.06 17.01
CA LYS A 175 -0.01 -20.74 18.27
C LYS A 175 0.53 -19.49 18.95
N GLY A 176 -0.32 -18.46 19.04
CA GLY A 176 0.02 -17.14 19.55
C GLY A 176 1.04 -16.36 18.70
N LYS A 177 1.19 -16.70 17.41
CA LYS A 177 2.21 -16.15 16.49
C LYS A 177 1.64 -15.50 15.22
N VAL A 178 0.33 -15.53 14.99
CA VAL A 178 -0.30 -14.90 13.83
C VAL A 178 -0.61 -13.44 14.15
N GLY A 179 0.08 -12.51 13.49
CA GLY A 179 -0.21 -11.09 13.59
C GLY A 179 -1.25 -10.66 12.57
N PHE A 180 -2.10 -9.71 12.93
CA PHE A 180 -3.11 -9.17 12.03
C PHE A 180 -2.92 -7.67 11.85
N PHE A 181 -2.94 -7.18 10.61
CA PHE A 181 -3.10 -5.75 10.37
C PHE A 181 -4.51 -5.36 10.80
N ASP A 182 -4.65 -4.36 11.68
CA ASP A 182 -5.94 -3.91 12.22
C ASP A 182 -6.74 -3.09 11.19
N TRP A 183 -7.08 -3.79 10.12
CA TRP A 183 -7.99 -3.39 9.07
C TRP A 183 -8.58 -4.66 8.47
N TYR A 184 -9.90 -4.68 8.29
CA TYR A 184 -10.63 -5.92 8.07
C TYR A 184 -10.35 -6.58 6.70
N LEU A 185 -10.29 -5.77 5.63
CA LEU A 185 -10.22 -6.28 4.25
C LEU A 185 -9.03 -7.21 3.97
N PRO A 186 -7.77 -6.87 4.31
CA PRO A 186 -6.63 -7.71 3.98
C PRO A 186 -6.67 -9.09 4.63
N SER A 187 -6.94 -9.12 5.94
CA SER A 187 -6.94 -10.34 6.74
C SER A 187 -8.17 -11.20 6.44
N MET A 188 -9.37 -10.61 6.44
CA MET A 188 -10.61 -11.35 6.18
C MET A 188 -10.68 -11.83 4.74
N GLY A 189 -10.17 -11.07 3.77
CA GLY A 189 -10.06 -11.54 2.39
C GLY A 189 -9.15 -12.77 2.27
N SER A 190 -8.03 -12.80 2.99
CA SER A 190 -7.13 -13.97 3.04
C SER A 190 -7.82 -15.19 3.68
N VAL A 191 -8.57 -14.99 4.75
CA VAL A 191 -9.37 -16.06 5.38
C VAL A 191 -10.48 -16.55 4.44
N SER A 192 -11.14 -15.66 3.72
CA SER A 192 -12.15 -15.98 2.72
C SER A 192 -11.56 -16.81 1.56
N LEU A 193 -10.39 -16.44 1.05
CA LEU A 193 -9.65 -17.25 0.07
C LEU A 193 -9.33 -18.65 0.63
N SER A 194 -8.92 -18.74 1.90
CA SER A 194 -8.67 -20.04 2.56
C SER A 194 -9.93 -20.91 2.68
N ASN A 195 -11.13 -20.32 2.59
CA ASN A 195 -12.42 -21.03 2.51
C ASN A 195 -12.80 -21.43 1.07
N GLY A 196 -11.93 -21.18 0.10
CA GLY A 196 -12.19 -21.45 -1.31
C GLY A 196 -13.09 -20.41 -1.97
N ASN A 197 -13.38 -19.28 -1.31
CA ASN A 197 -14.21 -18.23 -1.89
C ASN A 197 -13.42 -17.45 -2.96
N ARG A 198 -13.88 -17.56 -4.20
CA ARG A 198 -13.34 -16.81 -5.36
C ARG A 198 -14.52 -16.36 -6.21
N PRO A 199 -14.97 -15.10 -6.12
CA PRO A 199 -14.34 -13.96 -5.43
C PRO A 199 -14.43 -14.00 -3.88
N PRO A 200 -13.48 -13.39 -3.15
CA PRO A 200 -13.43 -13.46 -1.69
C PRO A 200 -14.38 -12.48 -0.95
N PHE A 201 -14.89 -11.45 -1.62
CA PHE A 201 -15.76 -10.40 -1.04
C PHE A 201 -17.18 -10.39 -1.61
N ASP A 202 -17.49 -11.30 -2.53
CA ASP A 202 -18.82 -11.48 -3.11
C ASP A 202 -19.26 -12.92 -2.81
N ILE A 203 -19.74 -13.08 -1.58
CA ILE A 203 -20.07 -14.35 -0.96
C ILE A 203 -21.46 -14.26 -0.34
N ASP A 204 -22.23 -15.35 -0.45
CA ASP A 204 -23.55 -15.44 0.17
C ASP A 204 -23.46 -15.52 1.70
N ALA A 205 -24.61 -15.38 2.37
CA ALA A 205 -24.69 -15.39 3.83
C ALA A 205 -24.07 -16.66 4.45
N ALA A 206 -24.27 -17.84 3.85
CA ALA A 206 -23.73 -19.08 4.38
C ALA A 206 -22.20 -19.13 4.29
N LYS A 207 -21.63 -18.65 3.18
CA LYS A 207 -20.18 -18.51 3.00
C LYS A 207 -19.58 -17.44 3.91
N PHE A 208 -20.31 -16.35 4.15
CA PHE A 208 -19.89 -15.31 5.09
C PHE A 208 -19.86 -15.84 6.53
N ASP A 209 -20.89 -16.58 6.95
CA ASP A 209 -20.92 -17.25 8.25
C ASP A 209 -19.77 -18.26 8.41
N ALA A 210 -19.52 -19.10 7.41
CA ALA A 210 -18.38 -20.02 7.41
C ALA A 210 -17.02 -19.31 7.45
N MET A 211 -16.91 -18.12 6.84
CA MET A 211 -15.71 -17.28 6.91
C MET A 211 -15.53 -16.69 8.31
N LYS A 212 -16.59 -16.20 8.95
CA LYS A 212 -16.56 -15.73 10.35
C LYS A 212 -16.15 -16.84 11.31
N GLU A 213 -16.76 -18.01 11.22
CA GLU A 213 -16.41 -19.17 12.06
C GLU A 213 -14.91 -19.51 11.94
N LYS A 214 -14.41 -19.55 10.71
CA LYS A 214 -13.00 -19.81 10.45
C LYS A 214 -12.10 -18.68 10.98
N LEU A 215 -12.47 -17.42 10.77
CA LEU A 215 -11.78 -16.26 11.34
C LEU A 215 -11.70 -16.36 12.87
N PHE A 216 -12.82 -16.63 13.54
CA PHE A 216 -12.90 -16.70 14.99
C PHE A 216 -12.05 -17.82 15.57
N SER A 217 -11.97 -18.95 14.86
CA SER A 217 -11.09 -20.06 15.24
C SER A 217 -9.58 -19.71 15.23
N LEU A 218 -9.17 -18.61 14.58
CA LEU A 218 -7.78 -18.11 14.64
C LEU A 218 -7.45 -17.40 15.95
N LYS A 219 -8.41 -17.10 16.82
CA LYS A 219 -8.13 -16.31 18.02
C LYS A 219 -7.00 -16.89 18.89
N PRO A 220 -6.92 -18.22 19.15
CA PRO A 220 -5.81 -18.81 19.88
C PRO A 220 -4.44 -18.70 19.18
N GLN A 221 -4.45 -18.43 17.87
CA GLN A 221 -3.26 -18.26 17.04
C GLN A 221 -2.76 -16.81 17.07
N ALA A 222 -3.59 -15.84 17.49
CA ALA A 222 -3.28 -14.42 17.38
C ALA A 222 -2.14 -13.98 18.31
N SER A 223 -1.13 -13.30 17.76
CA SER A 223 -0.08 -12.59 18.52
C SER A 223 -0.46 -11.14 18.86
N GLY A 224 -1.42 -10.59 18.12
CA GLY A 224 -1.95 -9.24 18.28
C GLY A 224 -2.60 -8.69 17.01
N PHE A 225 -3.24 -7.53 17.18
CA PHE A 225 -3.77 -6.68 16.13
C PHE A 225 -2.96 -5.40 16.11
N TYR A 226 -2.45 -5.05 14.94
CA TYR A 226 -1.37 -4.10 14.80
C TYR A 226 -1.77 -2.97 13.87
N THR A 227 -1.39 -1.74 14.22
CA THR A 227 -1.32 -0.68 13.21
C THR A 227 -0.31 -1.07 12.13
N ILE A 228 -0.30 -0.35 11.01
CA ILE A 228 0.67 -0.65 9.95
C ILE A 228 2.12 -0.52 10.43
N ALA A 229 2.42 0.48 11.26
CA ALA A 229 3.74 0.66 11.87
C ALA A 229 4.09 -0.50 12.83
N ASP A 230 3.11 -1.01 13.57
CA ASP A 230 3.30 -2.14 14.48
C ASP A 230 3.49 -3.47 13.75
N ILE A 231 3.03 -3.60 12.49
CA ILE A 231 3.38 -4.75 11.65
C ILE A 231 4.88 -4.79 11.38
N PHE A 232 5.50 -3.66 11.01
CA PHE A 232 6.96 -3.60 10.82
C PHE A 232 7.71 -4.02 12.08
N SER A 233 7.31 -3.49 13.24
CA SER A 233 7.99 -3.80 14.51
C SER A 233 7.77 -5.25 14.96
N SER A 234 6.54 -5.79 14.82
CA SER A 234 6.19 -7.16 15.20
C SER A 234 6.87 -8.24 14.36
N LEU A 235 7.06 -7.99 13.06
CA LEU A 235 7.85 -8.84 12.17
C LEU A 235 9.34 -8.76 12.52
N THR A 236 9.85 -7.55 12.76
CA THR A 236 11.28 -7.32 13.09
C THR A 236 11.69 -8.03 14.39
N ASN A 237 10.85 -7.99 15.42
CA ASN A 237 11.15 -8.59 16.71
C ASN A 237 10.66 -10.04 16.85
N GLY A 238 10.03 -10.61 15.83
CA GLY A 238 9.52 -11.99 15.84
C GLY A 238 8.32 -12.22 16.77
N ARG A 239 7.58 -11.16 17.13
CA ARG A 239 6.31 -11.34 17.85
C ARG A 239 5.26 -11.98 16.93
N ALA A 240 5.14 -11.47 15.71
CA ALA A 240 4.38 -12.11 14.64
C ALA A 240 5.34 -12.97 13.80
N GLN A 241 4.96 -14.21 13.53
CA GLN A 241 5.69 -15.15 12.68
C GLN A 241 4.96 -15.45 11.37
N LEU A 242 3.66 -15.17 11.34
CA LEU A 242 2.79 -15.22 10.17
C LEU A 242 1.92 -13.96 10.19
N VAL A 243 1.69 -13.33 9.04
CA VAL A 243 0.77 -12.20 8.89
C VAL A 243 0.02 -12.33 7.57
N PRO A 244 -1.29 -12.68 7.57
CA PRO A 244 -2.10 -12.70 6.35
C PRO A 244 -2.41 -11.27 5.89
N GLY A 245 -2.68 -11.12 4.59
CA GLY A 245 -3.11 -9.84 4.05
C GLY A 245 -2.01 -8.79 3.98
N ILE A 246 -0.74 -9.18 4.09
CA ILE A 246 0.42 -8.32 3.87
C ILE A 246 1.20 -8.81 2.65
N GLY A 247 2.03 -7.91 2.09
CA GLY A 247 2.72 -8.08 0.83
C GLY A 247 4.22 -7.81 0.90
N GLU A 248 4.88 -8.00 -0.25
CA GLU A 248 6.30 -7.65 -0.42
C GLU A 248 6.59 -6.18 -0.12
N TRP A 249 5.61 -5.29 -0.27
CA TRP A 249 5.76 -3.86 0.05
C TRP A 249 6.20 -3.60 1.51
N ILE A 250 5.90 -4.50 2.45
CA ILE A 250 6.46 -4.48 3.82
C ILE A 250 7.72 -5.35 3.91
N THR A 251 7.62 -6.62 3.49
CA THR A 251 8.68 -7.59 3.80
C THR A 251 9.97 -7.34 3.04
N LEU A 252 9.92 -6.68 1.88
CA LEU A 252 11.09 -6.39 1.06
C LEU A 252 12.10 -5.51 1.79
N GLY A 253 11.65 -4.38 2.34
CA GLY A 253 12.51 -3.47 3.10
C GLY A 253 13.08 -4.13 4.36
N LEU A 254 12.26 -4.92 5.06
CA LEU A 254 12.71 -5.69 6.23
C LEU A 254 13.78 -6.73 5.86
N ARG A 255 13.55 -7.51 4.78
CA ARG A 255 14.49 -8.51 4.26
C ARG A 255 15.81 -7.88 3.81
N MET A 256 15.76 -6.74 3.12
CA MET A 256 16.95 -5.98 2.73
C MET A 256 17.77 -5.50 3.94
N ASN A 257 17.11 -5.27 5.08
CA ASN A 257 17.74 -4.92 6.36
C ASN A 257 18.11 -6.15 7.21
N GLY A 258 18.07 -7.36 6.66
CA GLY A 258 18.50 -8.59 7.32
C GLY A 258 17.48 -9.22 8.28
N VAL A 259 16.24 -8.71 8.31
CA VAL A 259 15.15 -9.36 9.04
C VAL A 259 14.76 -10.63 8.27
N PRO A 260 14.67 -11.81 8.92
CA PRO A 260 14.37 -13.07 8.25
C PRO A 260 12.88 -13.20 7.93
N VAL A 261 12.38 -12.40 6.99
CA VAL A 261 10.97 -12.41 6.58
C VAL A 261 10.86 -12.47 5.07
N ASP A 262 9.79 -13.11 4.61
CA ASP A 262 9.39 -13.11 3.20
C ASP A 262 7.86 -13.12 3.08
N THR A 263 7.36 -12.97 1.85
CA THR A 263 5.94 -13.09 1.53
C THR A 263 5.74 -14.11 0.41
N ILE A 264 4.73 -14.97 0.57
CA ILE A 264 4.29 -15.89 -0.47
C ILE A 264 2.82 -15.63 -0.83
N ILE A 265 2.45 -15.88 -2.08
CA ILE A 265 1.04 -16.01 -2.49
C ILE A 265 0.64 -17.48 -2.31
N PRO A 266 -0.23 -17.82 -1.34
CA PRO A 266 -0.65 -19.19 -1.12
C PRO A 266 -1.37 -19.81 -2.32
N GLU A 267 -1.50 -21.13 -2.32
CA GLU A 267 -2.19 -21.90 -3.37
C GLU A 267 -3.67 -21.49 -3.50
N GLU A 268 -4.30 -21.10 -2.40
CA GLU A 268 -5.66 -20.57 -2.38
C GLU A 268 -5.77 -19.17 -3.01
N GLY A 269 -4.64 -18.53 -3.31
CA GLY A 269 -4.55 -17.26 -4.02
C GLY A 269 -4.08 -16.12 -3.14
N GLY A 270 -4.05 -14.92 -3.73
CA GLY A 270 -3.73 -13.68 -3.05
C GLY A 270 -4.67 -12.56 -3.45
N LEU A 271 -4.56 -11.41 -2.78
CA LEU A 271 -5.37 -10.23 -3.06
C LEU A 271 -4.51 -9.17 -3.74
N GLN A 272 -5.00 -8.54 -4.81
CA GLN A 272 -4.39 -7.35 -5.36
C GLN A 272 -4.98 -6.11 -4.71
N TRP A 273 -4.09 -5.25 -4.22
CA TRP A 273 -4.39 -3.84 -3.93
C TRP A 273 -3.79 -2.97 -5.03
N THR A 274 -4.38 -1.82 -5.25
CA THR A 274 -3.91 -0.82 -6.20
C THR A 274 -4.16 0.56 -5.60
N GLU A 275 -3.21 1.48 -5.72
CA GLU A 275 -3.44 2.88 -5.41
C GLU A 275 -3.56 3.66 -6.73
N SER A 276 -4.42 4.68 -6.72
CA SER A 276 -4.69 5.50 -7.89
C SER A 276 -4.92 6.94 -7.54
N LEU A 277 -4.52 7.83 -8.44
CA LEU A 277 -4.74 9.26 -8.30
C LEU A 277 -6.02 9.69 -9.01
N SER A 278 -6.78 10.53 -8.33
CA SER A 278 -8.01 11.15 -8.84
C SER A 278 -7.99 12.64 -8.57
N ILE A 279 -8.64 13.42 -9.44
CA ILE A 279 -8.84 14.84 -9.20
C ILE A 279 -10.10 15.02 -8.35
N VAL A 280 -9.98 15.77 -7.26
CA VAL A 280 -11.12 16.02 -6.35
C VAL A 280 -12.08 17.01 -6.99
N LYS A 281 -13.37 16.68 -6.99
CA LYS A 281 -14.42 17.45 -7.65
C LYS A 281 -14.48 18.89 -7.14
N GLY A 282 -14.59 19.83 -8.07
CA GLY A 282 -14.70 21.26 -7.75
C GLY A 282 -13.41 21.92 -7.27
N THR A 283 -12.25 21.28 -7.37
CA THR A 283 -10.97 21.97 -7.15
C THR A 283 -10.81 23.16 -8.12
N PRO A 284 -10.33 24.34 -7.67
CA PRO A 284 -9.98 25.44 -8.56
C PRO A 284 -8.64 25.22 -9.30
N LYS A 285 -7.94 24.10 -9.04
CA LYS A 285 -6.58 23.81 -9.54
C LYS A 285 -6.53 22.59 -10.46
N GLN A 286 -7.59 22.39 -11.24
CA GLN A 286 -7.77 21.28 -12.19
C GLN A 286 -6.52 21.03 -13.05
N ASP A 287 -5.96 22.07 -13.65
CA ASP A 287 -4.78 21.94 -14.52
C ASP A 287 -3.52 21.52 -13.76
N LEU A 288 -3.33 22.02 -12.55
CA LEU A 288 -2.19 21.64 -11.71
C LEU A 288 -2.33 20.19 -11.22
N ALA A 289 -3.54 19.79 -10.81
CA ALA A 289 -3.87 18.43 -10.42
C ALA A 289 -3.63 17.45 -11.59
N ARG A 290 -4.12 17.78 -12.80
CA ARG A 290 -3.87 17.00 -14.02
C ARG A 290 -2.38 16.83 -14.31
N LYS A 291 -1.60 17.93 -14.27
CA LYS A 291 -0.14 17.90 -14.45
C LYS A 291 0.55 17.02 -13.41
N PHE A 292 0.09 17.06 -12.15
CA PHE A 292 0.65 16.22 -11.10
C PHE A 292 0.41 14.74 -11.37
N ILE A 293 -0.81 14.37 -11.78
CA ILE A 293 -1.12 12.97 -12.15
C ILE A 293 -0.30 12.54 -13.36
N GLN A 294 -0.19 13.38 -14.39
CA GLN A 294 0.66 13.13 -15.57
C GLN A 294 2.12 12.91 -15.19
N TYR A 295 2.67 13.76 -14.31
CA TYR A 295 4.03 13.60 -13.80
C TYR A 295 4.20 12.27 -13.06
N THR A 296 3.32 11.93 -12.12
CA THR A 296 3.42 10.70 -11.31
C THR A 296 3.24 9.43 -12.15
N THR A 297 2.47 9.51 -13.24
CA THR A 297 2.15 8.36 -14.11
C THR A 297 3.05 8.26 -15.33
N SER A 298 3.89 9.26 -15.61
CA SER A 298 4.97 9.19 -16.61
C SER A 298 5.95 8.05 -16.33
N PRO A 299 6.70 7.54 -17.34
CA PRO A 299 7.73 6.52 -17.11
C PRO A 299 8.72 6.89 -15.99
N GLU A 300 9.19 8.14 -15.95
CA GLU A 300 10.09 8.65 -14.91
C GLU A 300 9.41 8.70 -13.54
N GLY A 301 8.17 9.22 -13.47
CA GLY A 301 7.39 9.24 -12.24
C GLY A 301 7.13 7.84 -11.69
N GLN A 302 6.82 6.89 -12.56
CA GLN A 302 6.62 5.49 -12.21
C GLN A 302 7.91 4.83 -11.70
N VAL A 303 9.07 5.11 -12.30
CA VAL A 303 10.37 4.65 -11.75
C VAL A 303 10.58 5.19 -10.34
N LYS A 304 10.23 6.45 -10.07
CA LYS A 304 10.31 7.01 -8.72
C LYS A 304 9.33 6.34 -7.74
N MET A 305 8.09 6.11 -8.16
CA MET A 305 7.09 5.39 -7.36
C MET A 305 7.57 3.98 -6.99
N ALA A 306 8.16 3.27 -7.95
CA ALA A 306 8.70 1.94 -7.74
C ALA A 306 9.88 1.89 -6.74
N THR A 307 10.75 2.90 -6.80
CA THR A 307 12.05 2.87 -6.12
C THR A 307 12.13 3.71 -4.85
N LYS A 308 11.05 4.39 -4.46
CA LYS A 308 10.95 5.16 -3.21
C LYS A 308 11.47 4.36 -2.02
N VAL A 309 12.33 5.00 -1.21
CA VAL A 309 13.13 4.34 -0.18
C VAL A 309 12.27 3.73 0.93
N ASP A 310 11.23 4.44 1.37
CA ASP A 310 10.41 4.00 2.50
C ASP A 310 9.53 2.79 2.17
N ASN A 311 9.12 2.64 0.91
CA ASN A 311 8.21 1.58 0.49
C ASN A 311 8.30 1.36 -1.02
N LYS A 312 9.02 0.30 -1.41
CA LYS A 312 9.19 -0.12 -2.80
C LYS A 312 7.99 -0.94 -3.24
N LYS A 313 7.40 -0.59 -4.40
CA LYS A 313 6.13 -1.16 -4.88
C LYS A 313 6.20 -1.52 -6.37
N SER A 314 5.26 -2.35 -6.81
CA SER A 314 5.10 -2.64 -8.24
C SER A 314 4.35 -1.51 -8.92
N ILE A 315 4.69 -1.26 -10.19
CA ILE A 315 4.08 -0.19 -11.00
C ILE A 315 3.39 -0.76 -12.24
N PRO A 316 2.23 -0.19 -12.67
CA PRO A 316 1.48 -0.71 -13.81
C PRO A 316 2.12 -0.42 -15.18
N SER A 317 3.04 0.54 -15.26
CA SER A 317 3.63 1.02 -16.52
C SER A 317 4.73 0.11 -17.07
N ILE A 318 4.51 -0.51 -18.24
CA ILE A 318 5.54 -1.24 -19.01
C ILE A 318 6.66 -0.28 -19.44
N ALA A 319 6.33 0.95 -19.82
CA ALA A 319 7.36 1.94 -20.15
C ALA A 319 8.22 2.28 -18.91
N GLY A 320 7.60 2.41 -17.74
CA GLY A 320 8.29 2.53 -16.46
C GLY A 320 9.19 1.33 -16.17
N TRP A 321 8.74 0.10 -16.42
CA TRP A 321 9.58 -1.10 -16.27
C TRP A 321 10.79 -1.07 -17.21
N LYS A 322 10.58 -0.70 -18.49
CA LYS A 322 11.68 -0.57 -19.47
C LYS A 322 12.72 0.43 -18.98
N LEU A 323 12.29 1.60 -18.52
CA LEU A 323 13.19 2.61 -17.99
C LEU A 323 13.89 2.12 -16.71
N LEU A 324 13.18 1.46 -15.80
CA LEU A 324 13.74 0.89 -14.58
C LEU A 324 14.83 -0.15 -14.87
N ASN A 325 14.59 -1.08 -15.80
CA ASN A 325 15.56 -2.10 -16.18
C ASN A 325 16.81 -1.47 -16.86
N GLN A 326 16.65 -0.37 -17.58
CA GLN A 326 17.75 0.34 -18.23
C GLN A 326 18.60 1.15 -17.25
N THR A 327 17.96 1.84 -16.31
CA THR A 327 18.60 2.83 -15.43
C THR A 327 18.97 2.28 -14.06
N MET A 328 18.22 1.30 -13.57
CA MET A 328 18.34 0.71 -12.22
C MET A 328 18.09 -0.81 -12.25
N PRO A 329 18.86 -1.61 -13.04
CA PRO A 329 18.57 -3.04 -13.25
C PRO A 329 18.51 -3.87 -11.95
N LYS A 330 19.33 -3.53 -10.95
CA LYS A 330 19.29 -4.19 -9.64
C LYS A 330 17.96 -3.94 -8.91
N GLU A 331 17.42 -2.73 -9.00
CA GLU A 331 16.11 -2.42 -8.42
C GLU A 331 15.00 -3.17 -9.17
N ALA A 332 15.08 -3.27 -10.49
CA ALA A 332 14.14 -4.07 -11.28
C ALA A 332 14.12 -5.56 -10.86
N GLU A 333 15.29 -6.14 -10.60
CA GLU A 333 15.41 -7.52 -10.08
C GLU A 333 14.80 -7.66 -8.69
N ILE A 334 15.15 -6.75 -7.76
CA ILE A 334 14.66 -6.74 -6.37
C ILE A 334 13.13 -6.62 -6.32
N LEU A 335 12.55 -5.79 -7.18
CA LEU A 335 11.12 -5.55 -7.31
C LEU A 335 10.40 -6.61 -8.14
N ARG A 336 11.12 -7.59 -8.70
CA ARG A 336 10.59 -8.59 -9.64
C ARG A 336 9.85 -7.94 -10.82
N MET A 337 10.37 -6.82 -11.32
CA MET A 337 9.85 -6.08 -12.47
C MET A 337 10.76 -6.24 -13.69
N THR A 338 11.27 -7.45 -13.92
CA THR A 338 12.08 -7.79 -15.08
C THR A 338 11.20 -8.03 -16.30
N LEU A 339 11.68 -7.63 -17.49
CA LEU A 339 10.96 -7.86 -18.74
C LEU A 339 11.14 -9.27 -19.31
N THR A 340 12.12 -10.01 -18.79
CA THR A 340 12.46 -11.37 -19.22
C THR A 340 12.53 -12.29 -18.01
N GLY A 341 11.99 -13.49 -18.13
CA GLY A 341 11.93 -14.46 -17.03
C GLY A 341 10.79 -14.17 -16.04
N PRO A 342 10.80 -14.84 -14.87
CA PRO A 342 9.74 -14.70 -13.90
C PRO A 342 9.67 -13.31 -13.28
N ASN A 343 8.46 -12.75 -13.17
CA ASN A 343 8.22 -11.41 -12.62
C ASN A 343 6.91 -11.37 -11.81
N VAL A 344 6.61 -10.22 -11.22
CA VAL A 344 5.41 -10.04 -10.39
C VAL A 344 4.12 -10.37 -11.15
N MET A 345 4.03 -10.09 -12.45
CA MET A 345 2.82 -10.36 -13.25
C MET A 345 2.51 -11.85 -13.44
N ASP A 346 3.42 -12.76 -13.11
CA ASP A 346 3.18 -14.19 -13.28
C ASP A 346 2.09 -14.73 -12.36
N GLU A 347 1.97 -14.21 -11.13
CA GLU A 347 0.89 -14.62 -10.21
C GLU A 347 -0.48 -14.20 -10.74
N TYR A 348 -0.55 -13.02 -11.37
CA TYR A 348 -1.75 -12.56 -12.07
C TYR A 348 -2.09 -13.44 -13.26
N LYS A 349 -1.11 -13.73 -14.13
CA LYS A 349 -1.30 -14.60 -15.31
C LYS A 349 -1.70 -16.03 -14.93
N ALA A 350 -1.21 -16.52 -13.79
CA ALA A 350 -1.60 -17.80 -13.21
C ALA A 350 -3.01 -17.81 -12.60
N LYS A 351 -3.75 -16.67 -12.63
CA LYS A 351 -5.09 -16.51 -12.07
C LYS A 351 -5.18 -16.81 -10.57
N LYS A 352 -4.08 -16.65 -9.85
CA LYS A 352 -4.03 -16.78 -8.38
C LYS A 352 -4.53 -15.54 -7.66
N ILE A 353 -4.51 -14.40 -8.35
CA ILE A 353 -4.81 -13.10 -7.76
C ILE A 353 -6.30 -12.77 -7.92
N GLN A 354 -6.93 -12.37 -6.82
CA GLN A 354 -8.27 -11.79 -6.79
C GLN A 354 -8.16 -10.31 -6.43
N PHE A 355 -9.06 -9.46 -6.91
CA PHE A 355 -9.04 -8.04 -6.51
C PHE A 355 -9.54 -7.88 -5.08
N ARG A 356 -8.86 -7.02 -4.31
CA ARG A 356 -9.42 -6.51 -3.07
C ARG A 356 -10.59 -5.59 -3.43
N GLN A 357 -11.75 -5.86 -2.84
CA GLN A 357 -13.00 -5.16 -3.10
C GLN A 357 -13.76 -5.00 -1.79
N LEU A 358 -14.67 -4.05 -1.75
CA LEU A 358 -15.66 -3.98 -0.67
C LEU A 358 -16.61 -5.19 -0.76
N PRO A 359 -17.24 -5.59 0.36
CA PRO A 359 -18.30 -6.58 0.35
C PRO A 359 -19.41 -6.23 -0.66
N LYS A 360 -19.89 -7.23 -1.41
CA LYS A 360 -20.97 -7.03 -2.41
C LYS A 360 -22.36 -7.46 -1.94
N GLN A 361 -22.43 -8.50 -1.11
CA GLN A 361 -23.71 -9.11 -0.70
C GLN A 361 -24.06 -8.81 0.76
N GLN A 362 -23.11 -8.34 1.55
CA GLN A 362 -23.30 -7.88 2.92
C GLN A 362 -22.98 -6.39 2.97
N GLU A 363 -23.47 -5.71 4.01
CA GLU A 363 -23.08 -4.33 4.26
C GLU A 363 -21.62 -4.27 4.75
N ILE A 364 -20.96 -3.14 4.52
CA ILE A 364 -19.61 -2.89 5.05
C ILE A 364 -19.60 -3.00 6.59
N GLY A 365 -20.71 -2.63 7.24
CA GLY A 365 -20.91 -2.76 8.68
C GLY A 365 -20.80 -4.21 9.17
N ASP A 366 -21.38 -5.16 8.45
CA ASP A 366 -21.36 -6.58 8.85
C ASP A 366 -19.93 -7.14 8.91
N TRP A 367 -19.07 -6.74 7.98
CA TRP A 367 -17.67 -7.15 7.96
C TRP A 367 -16.84 -6.48 9.06
N ASN A 368 -17.11 -5.20 9.35
CA ASN A 368 -16.47 -4.49 10.45
C ASN A 368 -16.89 -5.04 11.82
N ASP A 369 -18.16 -5.41 11.98
CA ASP A 369 -18.68 -6.02 13.19
C ASP A 369 -18.04 -7.39 13.43
N ALA A 370 -17.97 -8.23 12.38
CA ALA A 370 -17.26 -9.50 12.44
C ALA A 370 -15.77 -9.33 12.80
N TRP A 371 -15.10 -8.33 12.23
CA TRP A 371 -13.71 -8.01 12.59
C TRP A 371 -13.57 -7.59 14.05
N SER A 372 -14.48 -6.75 14.54
CA SER A 372 -14.49 -6.26 15.91
C SER A 372 -14.78 -7.37 16.91
N GLU A 373 -15.72 -8.27 16.59
CA GLU A 373 -16.01 -9.47 17.38
C GLU A 373 -14.77 -10.35 17.48
N PHE A 374 -14.12 -10.67 16.35
CA PHE A 374 -12.86 -11.44 16.34
C PHE A 374 -11.79 -10.83 17.26
N LYS A 375 -11.62 -9.51 17.22
CA LYS A 375 -10.69 -8.81 18.12
C LYS A 375 -11.03 -9.01 19.60
N SER A 376 -12.32 -9.11 19.94
CA SER A 376 -12.81 -9.19 21.31
C SER A 376 -12.82 -10.59 21.94
N LEU A 377 -12.71 -11.67 21.13
CA LEU A 377 -12.79 -13.07 21.58
C LEU A 377 -11.74 -13.51 22.62
#